data_AF-A0A9P1M8Z8-F1
#
_entry.id   AF-A0A9P1M8Z8-F1
#
_cell.length_a   1.000
_cell.length_b   1.000
_cell.length_c   1.000
_cell.angle_alpha   90.00
_cell.angle_beta   90.00
_cell.angle_gamma   90.00
#
_symmetry.space_group_name_H-M   'P 1'
#
loop_
_entity.id
_entity.type
_entity.pdbx_description
1 polymer ?
#
loop_
_entity_poly.entity_id
_entity_poly.type
_entity_poly.pdbx_seq_one_letter_code
_entity_poly.pdbx_strand_id
1 'polypeptide(L)'
;MYNTGVAMGSVFDSYFSDRRCYHALSEAAMGIRYLLYYCVQELDLVERQLARRLYWLLFAAAYSSDILGRLSVGLVGPSQDPISYRPADLTDNELDVSTPIGPGELPWHGDENSYIPGLNSLSDLFGFGTRYNPPHRQRPPTSAEFYLKQIANLFVTSLHIRSNILQKFISSPTQTRCDEHQRIVDDLLEILYHMPQAVFEANGPSLVPKIRDIGAGYLDQVGIDGDSTEQARNESVRGRLEKLLRRLDNLDWPSSPELKITQYGITQLIVDGKPFLMLAGELHNSSLSSAKYMDEVWTAMKDQHINTLLGSVTWEMIEPVEGQFEFGGLDEVLKGAKENDMRLVLLWFGTYKNAVSTYVPGWIKRDVKRFPALRSLKRAV
;
A
#
# COMPACT_ATOMS: atom_id res chain seq x y z
N MET A 1 14.43 28.31 11.28
CA MET A 1 14.64 27.19 12.22
C MET A 1 14.90 25.85 11.52
N TYR A 2 14.22 25.49 10.43
CA TYR A 2 14.54 24.31 9.61
C TYR A 2 15.99 24.29 9.09
N ASN A 3 16.45 25.41 8.51
CA ASN A 3 17.82 25.55 8.02
C ASN A 3 18.87 25.31 9.11
N THR A 4 18.56 25.59 10.36
CA THR A 4 19.51 25.43 11.47
C THR A 4 19.64 23.97 11.90
N GLY A 5 18.53 23.22 11.97
CA GLY A 5 18.54 21.79 12.35
C GLY A 5 19.15 20.88 11.28
N VAL A 6 18.84 21.14 10.00
CA VAL A 6 19.39 20.36 8.87
C VAL A 6 20.86 20.73 8.61
N ALA A 7 21.23 22.02 8.69
CA ALA A 7 22.62 22.42 8.56
C ALA A 7 23.48 21.86 9.71
N MET A 8 23.00 21.88 10.96
CA MET A 8 23.71 21.25 12.07
C MET A 8 23.87 19.73 11.85
N GLY A 9 22.85 19.03 11.36
CA GLY A 9 22.92 17.60 11.05
C GLY A 9 23.90 17.25 9.92
N SER A 10 24.17 18.18 9.00
CA SER A 10 25.15 18.01 7.91
C SER A 10 26.58 18.40 8.28
N VAL A 11 26.78 19.12 9.38
CA VAL A 11 28.08 19.67 9.81
C VAL A 11 28.74 18.86 10.93
N PHE A 12 27.97 18.07 11.68
CA PHE A 12 28.49 17.26 12.79
C PHE A 12 28.38 15.75 12.49
N ASP A 13 29.48 15.01 12.72
CA ASP A 13 29.56 13.53 12.59
C ASP A 13 28.54 12.76 13.44
N SER A 14 27.84 13.44 14.35
CA SER A 14 26.80 12.87 15.23
C SER A 14 25.38 12.92 14.66
N TYR A 15 25.13 13.50 13.47
CA TYR A 15 23.83 13.50 12.75
C TYR A 15 22.59 13.72 13.67
N PHE A 16 21.53 12.93 13.49
CA PHE A 16 20.27 12.93 14.26
C PHE A 16 20.40 12.38 15.70
N SER A 17 21.60 12.02 16.17
CA SER A 17 21.83 11.60 17.58
C SER A 17 22.01 12.78 18.53
N ASP A 18 22.30 13.99 18.02
CA ASP A 18 22.43 15.17 18.86
C ASP A 18 21.05 15.64 19.35
N ARG A 19 20.90 15.79 20.67
CA ARG A 19 19.69 16.28 21.32
C ARG A 19 19.26 17.66 20.80
N ARG A 20 20.22 18.51 20.40
CA ARG A 20 19.93 19.85 19.85
C ARG A 20 19.29 19.78 18.47
N CYS A 21 19.75 18.86 17.62
CA CYS A 21 19.16 18.62 16.30
C CYS A 21 17.74 18.06 16.43
N TYR A 22 17.54 17.08 17.33
CA TYR A 22 16.21 16.53 17.61
C TYR A 22 15.23 17.60 18.16
N HIS A 23 15.69 18.46 19.07
CA HIS A 23 14.87 19.54 19.61
C HIS A 23 14.44 20.52 18.52
N ALA A 24 15.38 20.99 17.69
CA ALA A 24 15.10 21.91 16.59
C ALA A 24 14.14 21.31 15.56
N LEU A 25 14.28 20.02 15.24
CA LEU A 25 13.36 19.29 14.36
C LEU A 25 11.96 19.18 14.98
N SER A 26 11.87 18.90 16.28
CA SER A 26 10.59 18.79 17.01
C SER A 26 9.85 20.12 17.10
N GLU A 27 10.57 21.22 17.34
CA GLU A 27 10.01 22.57 17.32
C GLU A 27 9.52 22.96 15.92
N ALA A 28 10.30 22.64 14.88
CA ALA A 28 9.90 22.87 13.49
C ALA A 28 8.65 22.04 13.13
N ALA A 29 8.57 20.79 13.55
CA ALA A 29 7.41 19.92 13.34
C ALA A 29 6.17 20.43 14.07
N MET A 30 6.30 20.92 15.30
CA MET A 30 5.17 21.50 16.04
C MET A 30 4.69 22.80 15.39
N GLY A 31 5.62 23.70 15.05
CA GLY A 31 5.32 24.97 14.41
C GLY A 31 4.62 24.80 13.06
N ILE A 32 5.10 23.87 12.23
CA ILE A 32 4.50 23.64 10.92
C ILE A 32 3.10 23.03 11.02
N ARG A 33 2.88 22.14 12.00
CA ARG A 33 1.55 21.59 12.28
C ARG A 33 0.58 22.68 12.72
N TYR A 34 1.03 23.59 13.57
CA TYR A 34 0.21 24.73 13.99
C TYR A 34 -0.19 25.60 12.78
N LEU A 35 0.79 25.97 11.94
CA LEU A 35 0.55 26.79 10.76
C LEU A 35 -0.41 26.13 9.77
N LEU A 36 -0.19 24.84 9.45
CA LEU A 36 -1.02 24.12 8.46
C LEU A 36 -2.41 23.75 8.99
N TYR A 37 -2.59 23.61 10.30
CA TYR A 37 -3.87 23.24 10.89
C TYR A 37 -4.73 24.45 11.28
N TYR A 38 -4.13 25.47 11.91
CA TYR A 38 -4.86 26.62 12.45
C TYR A 38 -4.77 27.86 11.57
N CYS A 39 -3.62 28.12 10.94
CA CYS A 39 -3.37 29.39 10.25
C CYS A 39 -3.43 29.28 8.71
N VAL A 40 -3.71 28.11 8.14
CA VAL A 40 -3.59 27.88 6.68
C VAL A 40 -4.46 28.80 5.83
N GLN A 41 -5.58 29.27 6.37
CA GLN A 41 -6.48 30.23 5.71
C GLN A 41 -5.95 31.67 5.74
N GLU A 42 -5.06 31.99 6.69
CA GLU A 42 -4.43 33.30 6.87
C GLU A 42 -3.14 33.44 6.05
N LEU A 43 -2.53 32.31 5.65
CA LEU A 43 -1.32 32.29 4.83
C LEU A 43 -1.63 32.64 3.36
N ASP A 44 -0.78 33.47 2.77
CA ASP A 44 -0.80 33.73 1.34
C ASP A 44 -0.39 32.49 0.52
N LEU A 45 -0.43 32.58 -0.81
CA LEU A 45 -0.11 31.43 -1.67
C LEU A 45 1.35 30.96 -1.48
N VAL A 46 2.29 31.89 -1.36
CA VAL A 46 3.72 31.61 -1.23
C VAL A 46 3.98 30.93 0.11
N GLU A 47 3.51 31.55 1.20
CA GLU A 47 3.62 31.04 2.56
C GLU A 47 2.97 29.66 2.71
N ARG A 48 1.80 29.45 2.10
CA ARG A 48 1.11 28.16 2.14
C ARG A 48 1.90 27.07 1.43
N GLN A 49 2.49 27.35 0.28
CA GLN A 49 3.32 26.38 -0.43
C GLN A 49 4.63 26.12 0.31
N LEU A 50 5.30 27.15 0.82
CA LEU A 50 6.50 26.99 1.64
C LEU A 50 6.22 26.15 2.90
N ALA A 51 5.07 26.38 3.55
CA ALA A 51 4.66 25.61 4.71
C ALA A 51 4.45 24.13 4.37
N ARG A 52 3.81 23.84 3.23
CA ARG A 52 3.63 22.47 2.71
C ARG A 52 4.97 21.82 2.35
N ARG A 53 5.86 22.53 1.65
CA ARG A 53 7.20 22.02 1.30
C ARG A 53 8.00 21.66 2.56
N LEU A 54 7.99 22.55 3.57
CA LEU A 54 8.64 22.30 4.86
C LEU A 54 8.03 21.12 5.60
N TYR A 55 6.70 20.98 5.61
CA TYR A 55 6.04 19.81 6.20
C TYR A 55 6.53 18.51 5.58
N TRP A 56 6.65 18.44 4.24
CA TRP A 56 7.11 17.22 3.58
C TRP A 56 8.59 16.95 3.73
N LEU A 57 9.42 17.99 3.87
CA LEU A 57 10.82 17.81 4.24
C LEU A 57 10.96 17.24 5.65
N LEU A 58 10.18 17.76 6.60
CA LEU A 58 10.13 17.23 7.97
C LEU A 58 9.54 15.82 8.00
N PHE A 59 8.61 15.50 7.11
CA PHE A 59 8.06 14.15 6.95
C PHE A 59 9.17 13.20 6.51
N ALA A 60 9.88 13.51 5.43
CA ALA A 60 11.01 12.69 4.97
C ALA A 60 12.09 12.52 6.05
N ALA A 61 12.41 13.59 6.79
CA ALA A 61 13.37 13.55 7.90
C ALA A 61 12.88 12.69 9.09
N ALA A 62 11.60 12.76 9.44
CA ALA A 62 11.01 11.95 10.49
C ALA A 62 11.03 10.46 10.13
N TYR A 63 10.64 10.11 8.90
CA TYR A 63 10.70 8.71 8.43
C TYR A 63 12.15 8.21 8.32
N SER A 64 13.08 9.04 7.86
CA SER A 64 14.50 8.69 7.83
C SER A 64 15.06 8.45 9.23
N SER A 65 14.63 9.26 10.21
CA SER A 65 14.98 9.09 11.62
C SER A 65 14.43 7.78 12.19
N ASP A 66 13.17 7.47 11.92
CA ASP A 66 12.52 6.21 12.34
C ASP A 66 13.22 4.98 11.72
N ILE A 67 13.59 5.04 10.42
CA ILE A 67 14.34 3.98 9.73
C ILE A 67 15.69 3.72 10.40
N LEU A 68 16.37 4.78 10.87
CA LEU A 68 17.65 4.68 11.56
C LEU A 68 17.52 4.38 13.06
N GLY A 69 16.31 4.06 13.54
CA GLY A 69 16.04 3.76 14.95
C GLY A 69 16.25 4.96 15.88
N ARG A 70 16.06 6.18 15.36
CA ARG A 70 16.18 7.44 16.13
C ARG A 70 14.83 7.86 16.70
N LEU A 71 14.84 8.88 17.56
CA LEU A 71 13.63 9.42 18.16
C LEU A 71 12.72 10.04 17.10
N SER A 72 11.46 9.61 17.07
CA SER A 72 10.45 10.14 16.15
C SER A 72 10.05 11.57 16.51
N VAL A 73 9.86 12.41 15.50
CA VAL A 73 9.60 13.86 15.65
C VAL A 73 8.09 14.17 15.81
N GLY A 74 7.21 13.17 15.77
CA GLY A 74 5.78 13.33 16.08
C GLY A 74 5.01 14.22 15.09
N LEU A 75 5.39 14.20 13.81
CA LEU A 75 4.83 15.07 12.77
C LEU A 75 3.42 14.63 12.31
N VAL A 76 3.15 13.32 12.25
CA VAL A 76 1.88 12.76 11.76
C VAL A 76 1.04 12.27 12.94
N GLY A 77 -0.18 12.79 13.08
CA GLY A 77 -1.16 12.30 14.06
C GLY A 77 -1.95 11.09 13.53
N PRO A 78 -2.53 10.22 14.39
CA PRO A 78 -3.23 9.00 13.98
C PRO A 78 -4.45 9.20 13.06
N SER A 79 -5.01 10.41 13.03
CA SER A 79 -6.24 10.75 12.30
C SER A 79 -6.03 11.76 11.17
N GLN A 80 -4.79 12.21 10.93
CA GLN A 80 -4.49 13.21 9.90
C GLN A 80 -3.98 12.52 8.63
N ASP A 81 -4.60 12.82 7.49
CA ASP A 81 -4.07 12.39 6.19
C ASP A 81 -2.92 13.33 5.78
N PRO A 82 -1.64 12.88 5.81
CA PRO A 82 -0.51 13.74 5.45
C PRO A 82 -0.59 14.24 3.99
N ILE A 83 -1.37 13.57 3.14
CA ILE A 83 -1.53 13.92 1.72
C ILE A 83 -2.32 15.22 1.53
N SER A 84 -3.14 15.63 2.51
CA SER A 84 -3.86 16.91 2.45
C SER A 84 -2.91 18.11 2.36
N TYR A 85 -1.64 17.93 2.71
CA TYR A 85 -0.63 18.98 2.72
C TYR A 85 0.37 18.87 1.56
N ARG A 86 0.04 18.15 0.47
CA ARG A 86 0.93 18.01 -0.71
C ARG A 86 1.25 19.39 -1.35
N PRO A 87 2.54 19.74 -1.50
CA PRO A 87 2.95 20.97 -2.17
C PRO A 87 2.72 20.82 -3.68
N ALA A 88 2.43 21.95 -4.32
CA ALA A 88 2.39 22.00 -5.77
C ALA A 88 3.80 21.90 -6.36
N ASP A 89 3.91 21.28 -7.53
CA ASP A 89 5.14 21.13 -8.30
C ASP A 89 5.50 22.45 -9.00
N LEU A 90 5.74 23.49 -8.20
CA LEU A 90 6.17 24.82 -8.66
C LEU A 90 7.67 24.97 -8.45
N THR A 91 8.37 25.69 -9.33
CA THR A 91 9.74 26.16 -9.08
C THR A 91 9.75 27.34 -8.11
N ASP A 92 10.94 27.82 -7.73
CA ASP A 92 11.03 29.01 -6.87
C ASP A 92 10.62 30.29 -7.65
N ASN A 93 10.97 30.39 -8.93
CA ASN A 93 10.54 31.48 -9.82
C ASN A 93 9.03 31.48 -10.08
N GLU A 94 8.41 30.29 -10.20
CA GLU A 94 6.96 30.17 -10.36
C GLU A 94 6.20 30.48 -9.07
N LEU A 95 6.84 30.30 -7.92
CA LEU A 95 6.22 30.54 -6.62
C LEU A 95 6.28 32.01 -6.24
N ASP A 96 7.40 32.69 -6.48
CA ASP A 96 7.59 34.11 -6.18
C ASP A 96 8.19 34.86 -7.38
N VAL A 97 7.31 35.32 -8.26
CA VAL A 97 7.67 36.14 -9.44
C VAL A 97 8.14 37.54 -9.05
N SER A 98 7.90 37.97 -7.80
CA SER A 98 8.09 39.35 -7.33
C SER A 98 9.46 39.67 -6.75
N THR A 99 10.34 38.67 -6.59
CA THR A 99 11.68 38.86 -6.03
C THR A 99 12.74 38.62 -7.12
N PRO A 100 13.12 39.65 -7.91
CA PRO A 100 14.22 39.50 -8.85
C PRO A 100 15.50 39.14 -8.08
N ILE A 101 16.29 38.22 -8.63
CA ILE A 101 17.64 37.90 -8.17
C ILE A 101 18.38 39.22 -7.93
N GLY A 102 18.78 39.46 -6.68
CA GLY A 102 19.49 40.70 -6.32
C GLY A 102 20.80 40.80 -7.11
N PRO A 103 21.28 42.00 -7.45
CA PRO A 103 22.54 42.15 -8.17
C PRO A 103 23.70 41.57 -7.32
N GLY A 104 24.11 40.34 -7.65
CA GLY A 104 25.17 39.59 -6.95
C GLY A 104 24.80 38.18 -6.48
N GLU A 105 23.53 37.76 -6.56
CA GLU A 105 23.12 36.38 -6.25
C GLU A 105 23.40 35.44 -7.42
N LEU A 106 24.03 34.31 -7.13
CA LEU A 106 24.32 33.27 -8.12
C LEU A 106 23.03 32.48 -8.41
N PRO A 107 22.75 32.12 -9.68
CA PRO A 107 21.63 31.26 -10.02
C PRO A 107 21.68 29.94 -9.23
N TRP A 108 20.57 29.56 -8.62
CA TRP A 108 20.42 28.28 -7.93
C TRP A 108 19.57 27.35 -8.78
N HIS A 109 19.86 26.05 -8.76
CA HIS A 109 19.14 25.10 -9.60
C HIS A 109 17.62 25.02 -9.28
N GLY A 110 17.20 25.43 -8.08
CA GLY A 110 15.80 25.54 -7.67
C GLY A 110 14.99 26.63 -8.36
N ASP A 111 15.66 27.59 -9.01
CA ASP A 111 15.03 28.70 -9.72
C ASP A 111 14.21 28.19 -10.92
N GLU A 112 14.80 27.25 -11.68
CA GLU A 112 14.19 26.64 -12.88
C GLU A 112 13.79 25.18 -12.69
N ASN A 113 14.43 24.44 -11.76
CA ASN A 113 14.17 23.02 -11.54
C ASN A 113 13.71 22.77 -10.10
N SER A 114 12.43 22.48 -9.93
CA SER A 114 11.86 22.17 -8.62
C SER A 114 12.30 20.78 -8.14
N TYR A 115 12.76 20.69 -6.88
CA TYR A 115 12.98 19.41 -6.20
C TYR A 115 11.68 18.77 -5.68
N ILE A 116 10.56 19.51 -5.78
CA ILE A 116 9.26 19.11 -5.23
C ILE A 116 8.68 17.85 -5.87
N PRO A 117 8.77 17.62 -7.19
CA PRO A 117 8.35 16.35 -7.79
C PRO A 117 9.10 15.14 -7.20
N GLY A 118 10.41 15.29 -6.93
CA GLY A 118 11.22 14.27 -6.28
C GLY A 118 10.81 14.04 -4.82
N LEU A 119 10.57 15.12 -4.08
CA LEU A 119 10.07 15.06 -2.71
C LEU A 119 8.69 14.41 -2.65
N ASN A 120 7.78 14.77 -3.55
CA ASN A 120 6.44 14.18 -3.69
C ASN A 120 6.52 12.68 -4.02
N SER A 121 7.47 12.27 -4.85
CA SER A 121 7.71 10.85 -5.17
C SER A 121 8.26 10.07 -3.97
N LEU A 122 9.20 10.65 -3.21
CA LEU A 122 9.70 10.08 -1.95
C LEU A 122 8.58 9.98 -0.90
N SER A 123 7.71 10.97 -0.86
CA SER A 123 6.54 10.98 0.01
C SER A 123 5.55 9.89 -0.33
N ASP A 124 5.32 9.62 -1.62
CA ASP A 124 4.49 8.49 -2.05
C ASP A 124 5.12 7.16 -1.61
N LEU A 125 6.45 7.01 -1.71
CA LEU A 125 7.19 5.83 -1.23
C LEU A 125 6.87 5.51 0.24
N PHE A 126 6.83 6.52 1.10
CA PHE A 126 6.54 6.36 2.53
C PHE A 126 5.02 6.37 2.85
N GLY A 127 4.22 7.11 2.08
CA GLY A 127 2.78 7.33 2.29
C GLY A 127 1.87 6.16 1.88
N PHE A 128 2.33 5.23 1.03
CA PHE A 128 1.57 4.00 0.76
C PHE A 128 1.37 3.12 2.01
N GLY A 129 2.17 3.31 3.06
CA GLY A 129 2.04 2.61 4.33
C GLY A 129 0.81 2.98 5.16
N THR A 130 0.26 4.20 5.02
CA THR A 130 -0.90 4.67 5.79
C THR A 130 -2.23 4.43 5.08
N ARG A 131 -2.23 4.26 3.75
CA ARG A 131 -3.43 3.99 2.94
C ARG A 131 -3.88 2.53 2.95
N TYR A 132 -2.97 1.58 3.15
CA TYR A 132 -3.29 0.15 3.27
C TYR A 132 -3.32 -0.27 4.73
N ASN A 133 -4.34 0.19 5.45
CA ASN A 133 -4.91 -0.58 6.54
C ASN A 133 -6.31 -0.98 6.09
N PRO A 134 -6.48 -2.12 5.39
CA PRO A 134 -7.82 -2.59 5.08
C PRO A 134 -8.64 -2.66 6.38
N PRO A 135 -9.94 -2.31 6.39
CA PRO A 135 -10.71 -2.28 7.63
C PRO A 135 -10.86 -3.64 8.33
N HIS A 136 -10.36 -4.74 7.75
CA HIS A 136 -10.54 -6.06 8.32
C HIS A 136 -9.31 -6.97 8.19
N ARG A 137 -9.00 -7.60 9.33
CA ARG A 137 -8.16 -8.78 9.55
C ARG A 137 -6.66 -8.60 9.37
N GLN A 138 -6.02 -8.11 10.42
CA GLN A 138 -4.95 -8.82 11.13
C GLN A 138 -4.77 -8.12 12.50
N ARG A 139 -4.16 -8.79 13.48
CA ARG A 139 -3.69 -8.13 14.71
C ARG A 139 -3.00 -6.82 14.32
N PRO A 140 -3.09 -5.73 15.12
CA PRO A 140 -2.23 -4.58 14.88
C PRO A 140 -0.81 -5.12 14.74
N PRO A 141 -0.13 -4.90 13.61
CA PRO A 141 1.19 -5.45 13.42
C PRO A 141 2.01 -5.03 14.62
N THR A 142 2.70 -5.99 15.24
CA THR A 142 3.68 -5.64 16.26
C THR A 142 4.62 -4.59 15.67
N SER A 143 5.12 -3.63 16.44
CA SER A 143 5.95 -2.54 15.89
C SER A 143 7.05 -3.08 14.95
N ALA A 144 7.59 -4.28 15.26
CA ALA A 144 8.52 -5.02 14.42
C ALA A 144 8.02 -5.34 12.99
N GLU A 145 6.77 -5.75 12.80
CA GLU A 145 6.20 -6.07 11.47
C GLU A 145 6.04 -4.81 10.61
N PHE A 146 5.72 -3.65 11.21
CA PHE A 146 5.74 -2.36 10.51
C PHE A 146 7.15 -1.96 10.08
N TYR A 147 8.16 -2.14 10.94
CA TYR A 147 9.55 -1.86 10.58
C TYR A 147 10.03 -2.78 9.45
N LEU A 148 9.76 -4.08 9.53
CA LEU A 148 10.12 -5.04 8.48
C LEU A 148 9.43 -4.72 7.15
N LYS A 149 8.18 -4.24 7.18
CA LYS A 149 7.45 -3.76 6.00
C LYS A 149 8.18 -2.62 5.29
N GLN A 150 8.65 -1.63 6.06
CA GLN A 150 9.35 -0.47 5.52
C GLN A 150 10.74 -0.84 4.99
N ILE A 151 11.48 -1.65 5.75
CA ILE A 151 12.80 -2.14 5.37
C ILE A 151 12.74 -2.89 4.03
N ALA A 152 11.76 -3.79 3.88
CA ALA A 152 11.52 -4.52 2.63
C ALA A 152 11.26 -3.59 1.44
N ASN A 153 10.37 -2.59 1.60
CA ASN A 153 10.10 -1.61 0.54
C ASN A 153 11.34 -0.81 0.16
N LEU A 154 12.14 -0.39 1.14
CA LEU A 154 13.35 0.40 0.89
C LEU A 154 14.38 -0.40 0.09
N PHE A 155 14.68 -1.62 0.51
CA PHE A 155 15.68 -2.45 -0.16
C PHE A 155 15.24 -2.84 -1.58
N VAL A 156 14.01 -3.31 -1.75
CA VAL A 156 13.51 -3.69 -3.08
C VAL A 156 13.41 -2.47 -4.00
N THR A 157 13.05 -1.30 -3.49
CA THR A 157 13.03 -0.06 -4.29
C THR A 157 14.44 0.37 -4.67
N SER A 158 15.41 0.27 -3.76
CA SER A 158 16.81 0.56 -4.06
C SER A 158 17.33 -0.34 -5.19
N LEU A 159 17.04 -1.65 -5.13
CA LEU A 159 17.37 -2.60 -6.20
C LEU A 159 16.67 -2.27 -7.52
N HIS A 160 15.40 -1.85 -7.46
CA HIS A 160 14.65 -1.44 -8.64
C HIS A 160 15.23 -0.17 -9.30
N ILE A 161 15.61 0.83 -8.50
CA ILE A 161 16.28 2.04 -9.00
C ILE A 161 17.63 1.67 -9.63
N ARG A 162 18.43 0.83 -8.95
CA ARG A 162 19.73 0.35 -9.48
C ARG A 162 19.56 -0.39 -10.81
N SER A 163 18.54 -1.24 -10.92
CA SER A 163 18.20 -1.96 -12.17
C SER A 163 17.84 -0.99 -13.30
N ASN A 164 16.98 0.00 -13.02
CA ASN A 164 16.59 1.04 -13.98
C ASN A 164 17.78 1.90 -14.43
N ILE A 165 18.66 2.30 -13.51
CA ILE A 165 19.85 3.08 -13.85
C ILE A 165 20.77 2.27 -14.75
N LEU A 166 20.98 0.97 -14.44
CA LEU A 166 21.78 0.09 -15.27
C LEU A 166 21.20 -0.08 -16.68
N GLN A 167 19.88 -0.08 -16.82
CA GLN A 167 19.21 -0.13 -18.13
C GLN A 167 19.36 1.19 -18.91
N LYS A 168 19.11 2.33 -18.27
CA LYS A 168 18.92 3.63 -18.95
C LYS A 168 20.18 4.47 -19.12
N PHE A 169 21.14 4.39 -18.20
CA PHE A 169 22.23 5.39 -18.12
C PHE A 169 23.63 4.81 -18.23
N ILE A 170 23.80 3.49 -18.11
CA ILE A 170 25.12 2.87 -18.08
C ILE A 170 25.48 2.30 -19.45
N SER A 171 26.44 2.94 -20.13
CA SER A 171 27.04 2.50 -21.41
C SER A 171 28.18 1.50 -21.20
N SER A 172 28.11 0.66 -20.15
CA SER A 172 29.16 -0.30 -19.81
C SER A 172 29.18 -1.48 -20.78
N PRO A 173 30.32 -2.21 -20.91
CA PRO A 173 30.39 -3.45 -21.68
C PRO A 173 29.28 -4.43 -21.28
N THR A 174 28.66 -5.11 -22.27
CA THR A 174 27.48 -5.98 -22.11
C THR A 174 27.65 -7.01 -20.99
N GLN A 175 28.85 -7.61 -20.89
CA GLN A 175 29.17 -8.59 -19.86
C GLN A 175 29.08 -8.02 -18.44
N THR A 176 29.62 -6.82 -18.21
CA THR A 176 29.62 -6.15 -16.89
C THR A 176 28.21 -5.73 -16.48
N ARG A 177 27.35 -5.39 -17.45
CA ARG A 177 25.93 -5.09 -17.21
C ARG A 177 25.15 -6.34 -16.82
N CYS A 178 25.40 -7.46 -17.51
CA CYS A 178 24.76 -8.75 -17.19
C CYS A 178 25.11 -9.22 -15.78
N ASP A 179 26.39 -9.18 -15.41
CA ASP A 179 26.87 -9.62 -14.10
C ASP A 179 26.26 -8.78 -12.97
N GLU A 180 26.10 -7.47 -13.20
CA GLU A 180 25.54 -6.54 -12.23
C GLU A 180 24.01 -6.70 -12.11
N HIS A 181 23.28 -6.91 -13.21
CA HIS A 181 21.85 -7.27 -13.16
C HIS A 181 21.61 -8.60 -12.47
N GLN A 182 22.51 -9.58 -12.67
CA GLN A 182 22.45 -10.85 -11.96
C GLN A 182 22.58 -10.67 -10.45
N ARG A 183 23.53 -9.84 -9.98
CA ARG A 183 23.67 -9.51 -8.55
C ARG A 183 22.40 -8.86 -8.00
N ILE A 184 21.79 -7.94 -8.75
CA ILE A 184 20.53 -7.30 -8.33
C ILE A 184 19.42 -8.33 -8.14
N VAL A 185 19.32 -9.31 -9.04
CA VAL A 185 18.34 -10.41 -8.93
C VAL A 185 18.65 -11.35 -7.77
N ASP A 186 19.94 -11.66 -7.54
CA ASP A 186 20.36 -12.50 -6.41
C ASP A 186 20.04 -11.82 -5.06
N ASP A 187 20.39 -10.54 -4.91
CA ASP A 187 20.05 -9.72 -3.73
C ASP A 187 18.52 -9.62 -3.54
N LEU A 188 17.78 -9.45 -4.63
CA LEU A 188 16.32 -9.42 -4.60
C LEU A 188 15.77 -10.74 -4.08
N LEU A 189 16.22 -11.86 -4.64
CA LEU A 189 15.81 -13.19 -4.21
C LEU A 189 16.13 -13.43 -2.73
N GLU A 190 17.30 -13.02 -2.25
CA GLU A 190 17.66 -13.15 -0.83
C GLU A 190 16.65 -12.42 0.07
N ILE A 191 16.32 -11.16 -0.26
CA ILE A 191 15.30 -10.39 0.46
C ILE A 191 13.94 -11.12 0.40
N LEU A 192 13.52 -11.58 -0.79
CA LEU A 192 12.22 -12.19 -0.98
C LEU A 192 12.06 -13.54 -0.25
N TYR A 193 13.15 -14.29 -0.06
CA TYR A 193 13.13 -15.58 0.63
C TYR A 193 13.26 -15.47 2.16
N HIS A 194 13.91 -14.42 2.66
CA HIS A 194 14.02 -14.17 4.10
C HIS A 194 12.90 -13.27 4.66
N MET A 195 12.10 -12.65 3.80
CA MET A 195 10.97 -11.84 4.22
C MET A 195 9.83 -12.70 4.80
N PRO A 196 9.30 -12.39 5.99
CA PRO A 196 8.13 -13.05 6.54
C PRO A 196 6.92 -12.91 5.59
N GLN A 197 6.14 -13.98 5.45
CA GLN A 197 5.01 -14.02 4.53
C GLN A 197 3.98 -12.91 4.78
N ALA A 198 3.67 -12.61 6.05
CA ALA A 198 2.77 -11.51 6.41
C ALA A 198 3.27 -10.13 5.96
N VAL A 199 4.59 -9.90 6.03
CA VAL A 199 5.24 -8.66 5.58
C VAL A 199 5.23 -8.56 4.06
N PHE A 200 5.42 -9.71 3.39
CA PHE A 200 5.40 -9.83 1.93
C PHE A 200 3.99 -9.58 1.36
N GLU A 201 2.96 -10.17 1.96
CA GLU A 201 1.55 -9.96 1.62
C GLU A 201 1.12 -8.49 1.83
N ALA A 202 1.49 -7.89 2.97
CA ALA A 202 1.15 -6.50 3.29
C ALA A 202 1.81 -5.47 2.35
N ASN A 203 2.86 -5.85 1.63
CA ASN A 203 3.62 -5.00 0.72
C ASN A 203 3.36 -5.28 -0.76
N GLY A 204 2.61 -6.34 -1.09
CA GLY A 204 2.43 -6.83 -2.45
C GLY A 204 2.11 -5.76 -3.49
N PRO A 205 1.12 -4.86 -3.27
CA PRO A 205 0.78 -3.82 -4.23
C PRO A 205 1.95 -2.88 -4.62
N SER A 206 2.90 -2.66 -3.70
CA SER A 206 4.09 -1.83 -3.95
C SER A 206 5.24 -2.63 -4.56
N LEU A 207 5.46 -3.86 -4.08
CA LEU A 207 6.63 -4.65 -4.45
C LEU A 207 6.47 -5.37 -5.79
N VAL A 208 5.27 -5.86 -6.11
CA VAL A 208 5.02 -6.65 -7.33
C VAL A 208 5.46 -5.94 -8.61
N PRO A 209 5.08 -4.67 -8.87
CA PRO A 209 5.52 -3.99 -10.08
C PRO A 209 7.05 -3.89 -10.17
N LYS A 210 7.71 -3.59 -9.04
CA LYS A 210 9.17 -3.43 -8.97
C LYS A 210 9.91 -4.74 -9.23
N ILE A 211 9.42 -5.84 -8.65
CA ILE A 211 9.97 -7.19 -8.85
C ILE A 211 9.81 -7.60 -10.31
N ARG A 212 8.64 -7.36 -10.92
CA ARG A 212 8.37 -7.66 -12.33
C ARG A 212 9.29 -6.87 -13.25
N ASP A 213 9.47 -5.58 -12.99
CA ASP A 213 10.34 -4.71 -13.79
C ASP A 213 11.82 -5.11 -13.68
N ILE A 214 12.29 -5.49 -12.49
CA ILE A 214 13.66 -6.03 -12.30
C ILE A 214 13.82 -7.33 -13.09
N GLY A 215 12.86 -8.25 -13.00
CA GLY A 215 12.88 -9.52 -13.73
C GLY A 215 12.85 -9.34 -15.24
N ALA A 216 12.03 -8.42 -15.76
CA ALA A 216 11.98 -8.06 -17.17
C ALA A 216 13.32 -7.49 -17.65
N GLY A 217 13.93 -6.60 -16.86
CA GLY A 217 15.26 -6.08 -17.11
C GLY A 217 16.33 -7.14 -17.21
N TYR A 218 16.32 -8.11 -16.28
CA TYR A 218 17.27 -9.21 -16.29
C TYR A 218 17.11 -10.10 -17.52
N LEU A 219 15.86 -10.39 -17.92
CA LEU A 219 15.57 -11.17 -19.11
C LEU A 219 16.06 -10.49 -20.39
N ASP A 220 15.83 -9.18 -20.53
CA ASP A 220 16.24 -8.39 -21.69
C ASP A 220 17.76 -8.34 -21.85
N GLN A 221 18.51 -8.25 -20.75
CA GLN A 221 19.98 -8.26 -20.78
C GLN A 221 20.58 -9.64 -21.09
N VAL A 222 19.92 -10.72 -20.67
CA VAL A 222 20.41 -12.09 -20.96
C VAL A 222 20.01 -12.56 -22.37
N GLY A 223 18.96 -11.99 -22.96
CA GLY A 223 18.47 -12.33 -24.30
C GLY A 223 19.32 -11.83 -25.48
N ILE A 224 20.47 -11.17 -25.22
CA ILE A 224 21.36 -10.59 -26.23
C ILE A 224 22.78 -11.17 -26.04
N ASP A 225 23.04 -12.35 -26.62
CA ASP A 225 24.36 -12.75 -27.19
C ASP A 225 24.34 -14.25 -27.53
N GLY A 226 24.08 -14.55 -28.81
CA GLY A 226 24.08 -15.91 -29.32
C GLY A 226 25.49 -16.47 -29.51
N ASP A 227 25.94 -17.35 -28.61
CA ASP A 227 26.93 -18.40 -28.93
C ASP A 227 26.93 -19.58 -27.92
N SER A 228 27.32 -20.74 -28.43
CA SER A 228 27.36 -22.12 -27.94
C SER A 228 27.86 -22.44 -26.50
N THR A 229 28.28 -21.45 -25.70
CA THR A 229 28.52 -21.59 -24.25
C THR A 229 27.25 -21.39 -23.40
N GLU A 230 26.11 -21.17 -24.08
CA GLU A 230 24.83 -20.71 -23.57
C GLU A 230 24.05 -21.67 -22.67
N GLN A 231 24.20 -22.98 -22.79
CA GLN A 231 23.22 -23.91 -22.20
C GLN A 231 23.23 -23.89 -20.66
N ALA A 232 24.40 -23.91 -20.03
CA ALA A 232 24.51 -23.88 -18.57
C ALA A 232 24.19 -22.49 -17.97
N ARG A 233 24.54 -21.41 -18.69
CA ARG A 233 24.23 -20.02 -18.30
C ARG A 233 22.72 -19.76 -18.38
N ASN A 234 22.09 -20.22 -19.47
CA ASN A 234 20.65 -20.10 -19.68
C ASN A 234 19.85 -20.94 -18.68
N GLU A 235 20.34 -22.12 -18.30
CA GLU A 235 19.73 -22.92 -17.22
C GLU A 235 19.79 -22.18 -15.87
N SER A 236 20.92 -21.53 -15.57
CA SER A 236 21.11 -20.75 -14.34
C SER A 236 20.23 -19.49 -14.29
N VAL A 237 20.07 -18.80 -15.42
CA VAL A 237 19.21 -17.62 -15.56
C VAL A 237 17.74 -18.03 -15.45
N ARG A 238 17.34 -19.07 -16.18
CA ARG A 238 16.00 -19.65 -16.11
C ARG A 238 15.65 -20.06 -14.69
N GLY A 239 16.56 -20.72 -13.98
CA GLY A 239 16.36 -21.09 -12.58
C GLY A 239 16.11 -19.89 -11.64
N ARG A 240 16.75 -18.73 -11.88
CA ARG A 240 16.50 -17.50 -11.10
C ARG A 240 15.16 -16.87 -11.45
N LEU A 241 14.84 -16.78 -12.73
CA LEU A 241 13.55 -16.26 -13.19
C LEU A 241 12.39 -17.13 -12.69
N GLU A 242 12.53 -18.46 -12.71
CA GLU A 242 11.54 -19.38 -12.14
C GLU A 242 11.39 -19.18 -10.62
N LYS A 243 12.49 -18.93 -9.89
CA LYS A 243 12.41 -18.59 -8.45
C LYS A 243 11.70 -17.26 -8.20
N LEU A 244 11.92 -16.25 -9.05
CA LEU A 244 11.20 -14.96 -8.98
C LEU A 244 9.72 -15.16 -9.30
N LEU A 245 9.40 -15.87 -10.38
CA LEU A 245 8.03 -16.16 -10.79
C LEU A 245 7.28 -16.94 -9.72
N ARG A 246 7.88 -17.97 -9.10
CA ARG A 246 7.25 -18.69 -7.96
C ARG A 246 6.94 -17.78 -6.77
N ARG A 247 7.76 -16.76 -6.51
CA ARG A 247 7.47 -15.79 -5.44
C ARG A 247 6.43 -14.76 -5.87
N LEU A 248 6.39 -14.40 -7.15
CA LEU A 248 5.33 -13.57 -7.74
C LEU A 248 3.99 -14.30 -7.82
N ASP A 249 3.95 -15.61 -8.06
CA ASP A 249 2.72 -16.43 -8.06
C ASP A 249 2.06 -16.44 -6.68
N ASN A 250 2.86 -16.37 -5.62
CA ASN A 250 2.36 -16.17 -4.25
C ASN A 250 1.80 -14.76 -4.01
N LEU A 251 2.02 -13.84 -4.95
CA LEU A 251 1.76 -12.39 -4.86
C LEU A 251 0.80 -11.86 -5.91
N ASP A 252 0.49 -12.64 -6.95
CA ASP A 252 -0.60 -12.42 -7.89
C ASP A 252 -1.94 -12.63 -7.18
N TRP A 253 -2.14 -11.83 -6.13
CA TRP A 253 -3.44 -11.42 -5.68
C TRP A 253 -4.07 -10.72 -6.88
N PRO A 254 -5.15 -11.24 -7.48
CA PRO A 254 -5.86 -10.52 -8.52
C PRO A 254 -6.10 -9.09 -8.01
N SER A 255 -5.85 -8.09 -8.87
CA SER A 255 -6.08 -6.69 -8.54
C SER A 255 -7.41 -6.58 -7.80
N SER A 256 -7.37 -6.09 -6.56
CA SER A 256 -8.55 -6.13 -5.70
C SER A 256 -9.70 -5.44 -6.42
N PRO A 257 -10.92 -6.03 -6.39
CA PRO A 257 -12.07 -5.41 -7.01
C PRO A 257 -12.24 -3.97 -6.52
N GLU A 258 -12.39 -3.03 -7.45
CA GLU A 258 -12.49 -1.61 -7.11
C GLU A 258 -13.61 -0.93 -7.90
N LEU A 259 -14.24 0.07 -7.30
CA LEU A 259 -15.17 0.96 -8.00
C LEU A 259 -14.39 2.16 -8.50
N LYS A 260 -14.29 2.31 -9.82
CA LYS A 260 -13.67 3.48 -10.47
C LYS A 260 -14.74 4.40 -11.03
N ILE A 261 -14.59 5.70 -10.76
CA ILE A 261 -15.37 6.74 -11.42
C ILE A 261 -14.57 7.20 -12.63
N THR A 262 -15.15 7.06 -13.81
CA THR A 262 -14.54 7.50 -15.07
C THR A 262 -14.49 9.03 -15.16
N GLN A 263 -13.72 9.56 -16.12
CA GLN A 263 -13.67 11.00 -16.42
C GLN A 263 -15.04 11.62 -16.75
N TYR A 264 -16.03 10.80 -17.09
CA TYR A 264 -17.41 11.22 -17.38
C TYR A 264 -18.36 11.08 -16.19
N GLY A 265 -17.84 10.76 -14.99
CA GLY A 265 -18.65 10.58 -13.78
C GLY A 265 -19.38 9.23 -13.69
N ILE A 266 -19.11 8.28 -14.59
CA ILE A 266 -19.72 6.95 -14.59
C ILE A 266 -18.94 6.01 -13.68
N THR A 267 -19.62 5.36 -12.74
CA THR A 267 -19.04 4.34 -11.85
C THR A 267 -18.95 2.99 -12.55
N GLN A 268 -17.78 2.34 -12.52
CA GLN A 268 -17.53 1.01 -13.04
C GLN A 268 -16.94 0.12 -11.96
N LEU A 269 -17.41 -1.12 -11.87
CA LEU A 269 -16.74 -2.17 -11.10
C LEU A 269 -15.60 -2.73 -11.95
N ILE A 270 -14.39 -2.66 -11.44
CA ILE A 270 -13.19 -3.22 -12.05
C ILE A 270 -12.83 -4.50 -11.29
N VAL A 271 -12.72 -5.61 -12.01
CA VAL A 271 -12.29 -6.91 -11.50
C VAL A 271 -11.18 -7.41 -12.40
N ASP A 272 -10.08 -7.89 -11.81
CA ASP A 272 -8.89 -8.37 -12.56
C ASP A 272 -8.39 -7.36 -13.61
N GLY A 273 -8.40 -6.07 -13.24
CA GLY A 273 -7.94 -4.96 -14.05
C GLY A 273 -8.86 -4.53 -15.18
N LYS A 274 -10.07 -5.11 -15.31
CA LYS A 274 -11.01 -4.85 -16.42
C LYS A 274 -12.40 -4.46 -15.90
N PRO A 275 -13.16 -3.61 -16.63
CA PRO A 275 -14.57 -3.39 -16.34
C PRO A 275 -15.34 -4.71 -16.32
N PHE A 276 -16.09 -4.94 -15.26
CA PHE A 276 -16.81 -6.18 -15.01
C PHE A 276 -18.30 -5.91 -14.80
N LEU A 277 -19.14 -6.65 -15.54
CA LEU A 277 -20.58 -6.62 -15.36
C LEU A 277 -21.03 -7.83 -14.54
N MET A 278 -21.60 -7.56 -13.37
CA MET A 278 -22.23 -8.58 -12.54
C MET A 278 -23.55 -9.03 -13.17
N LEU A 279 -23.57 -10.23 -13.76
CA LEU A 279 -24.79 -10.97 -14.06
C LEU A 279 -25.10 -11.81 -12.82
N ALA A 280 -25.75 -11.17 -11.85
CA ALA A 280 -25.82 -11.67 -10.48
C ALA A 280 -27.14 -12.37 -10.15
N GLY A 281 -27.05 -13.46 -9.39
CA GLY A 281 -28.16 -14.11 -8.69
C GLY A 281 -27.98 -14.05 -7.18
N GLU A 282 -29.04 -13.76 -6.43
CA GLU A 282 -29.03 -13.86 -4.96
C GLU A 282 -29.58 -15.22 -4.51
N LEU A 283 -28.80 -15.90 -3.68
CA LEU A 283 -29.17 -17.17 -3.10
C LEU A 283 -30.14 -16.99 -1.93
N HIS A 284 -30.89 -18.04 -1.60
CA HIS A 284 -31.63 -18.07 -0.35
C HIS A 284 -30.68 -17.94 0.87
N ASN A 285 -31.18 -17.34 1.96
CA ASN A 285 -30.42 -16.96 3.19
C ASN A 285 -29.62 -18.09 3.89
N SER A 286 -29.75 -19.33 3.45
CA SER A 286 -29.06 -20.48 4.05
C SER A 286 -28.48 -21.41 3.00
N SER A 287 -28.41 -20.98 1.74
CA SER A 287 -27.86 -21.82 0.68
C SER A 287 -26.33 -21.80 0.69
N LEU A 288 -25.70 -20.66 1.03
CA LEU A 288 -24.25 -20.52 1.07
C LEU A 288 -23.60 -21.16 2.33
N SER A 289 -24.39 -21.70 3.26
CA SER A 289 -23.86 -22.31 4.49
C SER A 289 -23.37 -23.75 4.31
N SER A 290 -23.52 -24.34 3.11
CA SER A 290 -23.13 -25.72 2.84
C SER A 290 -22.50 -25.85 1.46
N ALA A 291 -21.20 -26.20 1.42
CA ALA A 291 -20.51 -26.49 0.17
C ALA A 291 -21.19 -27.62 -0.62
N LYS A 292 -21.62 -28.68 0.08
CA LYS A 292 -22.37 -29.80 -0.51
C LYS A 292 -23.67 -29.36 -1.19
N TYR A 293 -24.42 -28.43 -0.59
CA TYR A 293 -25.62 -27.90 -1.22
C TYR A 293 -25.27 -27.09 -2.49
N MET A 294 -24.12 -26.41 -2.47
CA MET A 294 -23.69 -25.57 -3.58
C MET A 294 -23.25 -26.37 -4.82
N ASP A 295 -22.87 -27.65 -4.70
CA ASP A 295 -22.44 -28.49 -5.82
C ASP A 295 -23.47 -28.51 -6.99
N GLU A 296 -24.76 -28.61 -6.66
CA GLU A 296 -25.84 -28.58 -7.65
C GLU A 296 -26.14 -27.14 -8.11
N VAL A 297 -25.99 -26.15 -7.23
CA VAL A 297 -26.27 -24.74 -7.50
C VAL A 297 -25.29 -24.18 -8.52
N TRP A 298 -23.99 -24.49 -8.43
CA TRP A 298 -22.99 -23.95 -9.36
C TRP A 298 -23.32 -24.26 -10.82
N THR A 299 -23.70 -25.50 -11.09
CA THR A 299 -24.05 -25.96 -12.45
C THR A 299 -25.30 -25.25 -12.96
N ALA A 300 -26.36 -25.23 -12.14
CA ALA A 300 -27.63 -24.59 -12.51
C ALA A 300 -27.50 -23.07 -12.78
N MET A 301 -26.59 -22.39 -12.09
CA MET A 301 -26.35 -20.95 -12.28
C MET A 301 -25.54 -20.68 -13.56
N LYS A 302 -24.55 -21.54 -13.87
CA LYS A 302 -23.81 -21.44 -15.13
C LYS A 302 -24.70 -21.65 -16.36
N ASP A 303 -25.63 -22.60 -16.28
CA ASP A 303 -26.60 -22.86 -17.35
C ASP A 303 -27.51 -21.66 -17.64
N GLN A 304 -27.68 -20.76 -16.65
CA GLN A 304 -28.42 -19.51 -16.77
C GLN A 304 -27.54 -18.31 -17.12
N HIS A 305 -26.25 -18.53 -17.43
CA HIS A 305 -25.26 -17.49 -17.71
C HIS A 305 -25.03 -16.49 -16.55
N ILE A 306 -25.28 -16.92 -15.32
CA ILE A 306 -24.95 -16.14 -14.12
C ILE A 306 -23.45 -16.26 -13.87
N ASN A 307 -22.79 -15.12 -13.62
CA ASN A 307 -21.34 -15.06 -13.37
C ASN A 307 -21.00 -14.67 -11.92
N THR A 308 -21.99 -14.25 -11.14
CA THR A 308 -21.81 -13.79 -9.77
C THR A 308 -22.94 -14.30 -8.88
N LEU A 309 -22.63 -14.89 -7.73
CA LEU A 309 -23.63 -15.24 -6.72
C LEU A 309 -23.48 -14.41 -5.45
N LEU A 310 -24.61 -13.91 -4.95
CA LEU A 310 -24.72 -13.27 -3.66
C LEU A 310 -25.19 -14.33 -2.66
N GLY A 311 -24.47 -14.49 -1.56
CA GLY A 311 -24.85 -15.45 -0.53
C GLY A 311 -24.44 -14.98 0.86
N SER A 312 -25.24 -15.36 1.84
CA SER A 312 -25.06 -14.89 3.21
C SER A 312 -23.97 -15.65 3.96
N VAL A 313 -23.10 -14.90 4.61
CA VAL A 313 -22.18 -15.38 5.65
C VAL A 313 -22.69 -14.85 6.98
N THR A 314 -23.11 -15.77 7.85
CA THR A 314 -23.75 -15.45 9.12
C THR A 314 -22.74 -15.40 10.25
N TRP A 315 -22.85 -14.43 11.15
CA TRP A 315 -21.92 -14.32 12.28
C TRP A 315 -21.96 -15.56 13.19
N GLU A 316 -23.14 -16.13 13.44
CA GLU A 316 -23.25 -17.35 14.26
C GLU A 316 -22.51 -18.58 13.71
N MET A 317 -22.31 -18.66 12.39
CA MET A 317 -21.49 -19.69 11.76
C MET A 317 -20.00 -19.40 11.92
N ILE A 318 -19.62 -18.14 11.75
CA ILE A 318 -18.21 -17.74 11.76
C ILE A 318 -17.63 -17.69 13.17
N GLU A 319 -18.43 -17.39 14.19
CA GLU A 319 -17.98 -17.25 15.58
C GLU A 319 -19.01 -17.87 16.55
N PRO A 320 -19.18 -19.21 16.52
CA PRO A 320 -20.18 -19.89 17.35
C PRO A 320 -19.91 -19.72 18.86
N VAL A 321 -18.63 -19.61 19.24
CA VAL A 321 -18.15 -19.29 20.58
C VAL A 321 -17.31 -18.02 20.51
N GLU A 322 -17.52 -17.09 21.45
CA GLU A 322 -16.81 -15.80 21.45
C GLU A 322 -15.29 -15.98 21.40
N GLY A 323 -14.65 -15.37 20.40
CA GLY A 323 -13.22 -15.47 20.13
C GLY A 323 -12.77 -16.75 19.43
N GLN A 324 -13.67 -17.69 19.13
CA GLN A 324 -13.36 -18.93 18.40
C GLN A 324 -13.99 -18.87 17.01
N PHE A 325 -13.15 -18.63 16.01
CA PHE A 325 -13.60 -18.45 14.64
C PHE A 325 -13.52 -19.75 13.83
N GLU A 326 -14.57 -20.02 13.06
CA GLU A 326 -14.69 -21.18 12.18
C GLU A 326 -14.91 -20.70 10.73
N PHE A 327 -13.93 -20.98 9.86
CA PHE A 327 -13.98 -20.59 8.44
C PHE A 327 -14.04 -21.77 7.47
N GLY A 328 -13.88 -23.02 7.94
CA GLY A 328 -13.73 -24.18 7.07
C GLY A 328 -14.87 -24.37 6.06
N GLY A 329 -16.12 -24.20 6.49
CA GLY A 329 -17.27 -24.28 5.58
C GLY A 329 -17.30 -23.17 4.52
N LEU A 330 -16.85 -21.96 4.88
CA LEU A 330 -16.72 -20.86 3.93
C LEU A 330 -15.58 -21.13 2.95
N ASP A 331 -14.43 -21.64 3.41
CA ASP A 331 -13.29 -21.97 2.58
C ASP A 331 -13.64 -23.01 1.51
N GLU A 332 -14.42 -24.03 1.86
CA GLU A 332 -14.93 -25.03 0.91
C GLU A 332 -15.85 -24.40 -0.16
N VAL A 333 -16.73 -23.48 0.24
CA VAL A 333 -17.60 -22.74 -0.70
C VAL A 333 -16.78 -21.86 -1.64
N LEU A 334 -15.78 -21.13 -1.12
CA LEU A 334 -14.88 -20.30 -1.93
C LEU A 334 -14.10 -21.15 -2.94
N LYS A 335 -13.64 -22.32 -2.52
CA LYS A 335 -12.99 -23.30 -3.41
C LYS A 335 -13.95 -23.76 -4.51
N GLY A 336 -15.18 -24.14 -4.16
CA GLY A 336 -16.20 -24.54 -5.13
C GLY A 336 -16.53 -23.44 -6.13
N ALA A 337 -16.63 -22.19 -5.69
CA ALA A 337 -16.83 -21.05 -6.58
C ALA A 337 -15.66 -20.86 -7.57
N LYS A 338 -14.42 -21.01 -7.10
CA LYS A 338 -13.22 -20.92 -7.95
C LYS A 338 -13.18 -22.05 -9.00
N GLU A 339 -13.46 -23.29 -8.60
CA GLU A 339 -13.53 -24.45 -9.50
C GLU A 339 -14.63 -24.28 -10.56
N ASN A 340 -15.64 -23.48 -10.25
CA ASN A 340 -16.78 -23.24 -11.12
C ASN A 340 -16.70 -21.93 -11.91
N ASP A 341 -15.60 -21.18 -11.84
CA ASP A 341 -15.43 -19.84 -12.43
C ASP A 341 -16.57 -18.86 -12.07
N MET A 342 -17.03 -18.96 -10.82
CA MET A 342 -18.10 -18.13 -10.27
C MET A 342 -17.51 -17.07 -9.33
N ARG A 343 -17.95 -15.81 -9.48
CA ARG A 343 -17.62 -14.75 -8.52
C ARG A 343 -18.62 -14.74 -7.38
N LEU A 344 -18.17 -14.30 -6.19
CA LEU A 344 -19.01 -14.25 -5.01
C LEU A 344 -19.08 -12.84 -4.43
N VAL A 345 -20.28 -12.48 -3.99
CA VAL A 345 -20.53 -11.32 -3.14
C VAL A 345 -21.07 -11.84 -1.81
N LEU A 346 -20.29 -11.66 -0.74
CA LEU A 346 -20.64 -12.18 0.57
C LEU A 346 -21.54 -11.17 1.31
N LEU A 347 -22.75 -11.59 1.64
CA LEU A 347 -23.69 -10.81 2.43
C LEU A 347 -23.43 -11.06 3.92
N TRP A 348 -22.84 -10.09 4.61
CA TRP A 348 -22.56 -10.23 6.04
C TRP A 348 -23.84 -10.09 6.87
N PHE A 349 -24.34 -11.21 7.39
CA PHE A 349 -25.46 -11.24 8.33
C PHE A 349 -24.93 -11.25 9.77
N GLY A 350 -24.52 -10.08 10.23
CA GLY A 350 -24.08 -9.83 11.60
C GLY A 350 -25.21 -9.28 12.47
N THR A 351 -25.02 -8.07 13.00
CA THR A 351 -25.95 -7.41 13.92
C THR A 351 -27.37 -7.32 13.38
N TYR A 352 -27.53 -7.08 12.08
CA TYR A 352 -28.83 -6.90 11.44
C TYR A 352 -28.96 -7.72 10.18
N LYS A 353 -30.09 -8.41 10.08
CA LYS A 353 -30.68 -8.90 8.84
C LYS A 353 -32.16 -8.52 8.87
N ASN A 354 -32.62 -7.76 7.88
CA ASN A 354 -33.99 -7.22 7.86
C ASN A 354 -34.36 -6.49 9.17
N ALA A 355 -33.44 -5.68 9.71
CA ALA A 355 -33.55 -4.97 10.99
C ALA A 355 -33.66 -5.85 12.25
N VAL A 356 -33.44 -7.17 12.14
CA VAL A 356 -33.49 -8.12 13.26
C VAL A 356 -32.14 -8.83 13.42
N SER A 357 -31.74 -9.10 14.67
CA SER A 357 -30.47 -9.78 15.01
C SER A 357 -30.57 -11.32 14.95
N THR A 358 -31.19 -11.87 13.92
CA THR A 358 -31.45 -13.32 13.81
C THR A 358 -30.17 -14.16 13.68
N TYR A 359 -29.14 -13.63 13.02
CA TYR A 359 -27.93 -14.39 12.63
C TYR A 359 -26.70 -14.09 13.51
N VAL A 360 -26.89 -13.36 14.62
CA VAL A 360 -25.83 -13.17 15.61
C VAL A 360 -25.61 -14.47 16.41
N PRO A 361 -24.39 -14.73 16.91
CA PRO A 361 -24.10 -15.89 17.73
C PRO A 361 -25.00 -16.01 18.97
N GLY A 362 -25.16 -17.25 19.45
CA GLY A 362 -25.97 -17.54 20.64
C GLY A 362 -25.53 -16.76 21.88
N TRP A 363 -24.23 -16.49 22.03
CA TRP A 363 -23.69 -15.71 23.15
C TRP A 363 -24.06 -14.22 23.09
N ILE A 364 -24.31 -13.66 21.89
CA ILE A 364 -24.89 -12.31 21.73
C ILE A 364 -26.38 -12.33 22.04
N LYS A 365 -27.12 -13.29 21.47
CA LYS A 365 -28.59 -13.40 21.65
C LYS A 365 -29.00 -13.48 23.12
N ARG A 366 -28.18 -14.14 23.96
CA ARG A 366 -28.47 -14.40 25.38
C ARG A 366 -28.05 -13.26 26.31
N ASP A 367 -27.06 -12.45 25.93
CA ASP A 367 -26.54 -11.37 26.79
C ASP A 367 -27.09 -9.99 26.36
N VAL A 368 -28.38 -9.79 26.60
CA VAL A 368 -29.07 -8.52 26.31
C VAL A 368 -28.62 -7.35 27.20
N LYS A 369 -27.81 -7.61 28.24
CA LYS A 369 -27.22 -6.55 29.07
C LYS A 369 -25.96 -5.99 28.40
N ARG A 370 -25.11 -6.87 27.89
CA ARG A 370 -23.91 -6.51 27.12
C ARG A 370 -24.26 -6.03 25.70
N PHE A 371 -25.28 -6.64 25.09
CA PHE A 371 -25.75 -6.34 23.73
C PHE A 371 -27.22 -5.91 23.74
N PRO A 372 -27.51 -4.66 24.13
CA PRO A 372 -28.88 -4.18 24.26
C PRO A 372 -29.57 -4.09 22.89
N ALA A 373 -30.76 -4.69 22.79
CA ALA A 373 -31.64 -4.50 21.64
C ALA A 373 -32.29 -3.10 21.65
N LEU A 374 -32.68 -2.64 20.46
CA LEU A 374 -33.43 -1.38 20.30
C LEU A 374 -34.71 -1.43 21.15
N ARG A 375 -34.86 -0.50 22.09
CA ARG A 375 -36.10 -0.35 22.87
C ARG A 375 -37.04 0.58 22.13
N SER A 376 -38.26 0.10 21.87
CA SER A 376 -39.36 1.00 21.54
C SER A 376 -39.57 1.94 22.73
N LEU A 377 -39.44 3.25 22.50
CA LEU A 377 -39.96 4.25 23.43
C LEU A 377 -41.47 4.03 23.47
N LYS A 378 -41.97 3.41 24.55
CA LYS A 378 -43.40 3.51 24.85
C LYS A 378 -43.71 5.00 24.91
N ARG A 379 -44.48 5.51 23.94
CA ARG A 379 -45.11 6.82 24.05
C ARG A 379 -45.83 6.81 25.40
N ALA A 380 -45.41 7.67 26.33
CA ALA A 380 -46.21 7.95 27.51
C ALA A 380 -47.53 8.51 26.97
N VAL A 381 -48.59 7.73 27.11
CA VAL A 381 -49.97 8.18 26.89
C VAL A 381 -50.46 8.76 28.20
#